data_AF-A0A534W3P6-F1
#
_entry.id   AF-A0A534W3P6-F1
#
_cell.length_a   1.000
_cell.length_b   1.000
_cell.length_c   1.000
_cell.angle_alpha   90.00
_cell.angle_beta   90.00
_cell.angle_gamma   90.00
#
_symmetry.space_group_name_H-M   'P 1'
#
loop_
_entity.id
_entity.type
_entity.pdbx_description
1 polymer ?
#
loop_
_entity_poly.entity_id
_entity_poly.type
_entity_poly.pdbx_seq_one_letter_code
_entity_poly.pdbx_strand_id
1 'polypeptide(L)'
;MKSRPASTGGGNGKTLRNGKSAADARKDLLERAGRNRDGASQWRSDPLEDAQAARRVADLAQAHAPELSRRGLTSAYNEAARRLADEIEDHLQALPAAAVTARGRSTEQAELLADAAATAQTAREAVQRITRAADGRRAAHAFGIGQPFSARQAQHVLRALRLILEAAKLYPEVASDAGLIPEDLQTMRDLAGDVEKLPGAGAPLTDEAQALVEAQGALRAYFDLLAAKATLAFAGDPEERARLLSLLPRADERRHLRRSADEIPAA
;
A
#
# COMPACT_ATOMS: atom_id res chain seq x y z
N MET A 1 28.78 -2.50 -62.85
CA MET A 1 29.00 -3.47 -61.76
C MET A 1 29.40 -2.68 -60.52
N LYS A 2 28.61 -2.80 -59.45
CA LYS A 2 28.65 -1.92 -58.26
C LYS A 2 29.72 -2.39 -57.27
N SER A 3 30.59 -1.47 -56.87
CA SER A 3 31.57 -1.61 -55.79
C SER A 3 30.84 -1.73 -54.45
N ARG A 4 31.14 -2.79 -53.69
CA ARG A 4 30.66 -3.02 -52.33
C ARG A 4 31.77 -2.55 -51.36
N PRO A 5 31.56 -1.53 -50.51
CA PRO A 5 32.49 -1.25 -49.43
C PRO A 5 32.21 -2.15 -48.22
N ALA A 6 33.29 -2.43 -47.49
CA ALA A 6 33.37 -3.31 -46.35
C ALA A 6 32.46 -2.88 -45.18
N SER A 7 31.86 -3.90 -44.55
CA SER A 7 31.14 -3.80 -43.29
C SER A 7 32.11 -3.46 -42.15
N THR A 8 32.19 -2.19 -41.77
CA THR A 8 32.69 -1.78 -40.46
C THR A 8 31.66 -2.15 -39.40
N GLY A 9 31.98 -3.20 -38.64
CA GLY A 9 31.26 -3.58 -37.44
C GLY A 9 31.32 -2.45 -36.41
N GLY A 10 30.22 -1.73 -36.27
CA GLY A 10 29.97 -0.82 -35.15
C GLY A 10 29.72 -1.62 -33.89
N GLY A 11 30.79 -1.97 -33.19
CA GLY A 11 30.73 -2.43 -31.81
C GLY A 11 30.24 -1.28 -30.92
N ASN A 12 28.92 -1.14 -30.79
CA ASN A 12 28.34 -0.31 -29.75
C ASN A 12 28.46 -1.06 -28.43
N GLY A 13 29.61 -0.86 -27.78
CA GLY A 13 29.77 -1.07 -26.36
C GLY A 13 28.73 -0.23 -25.62
N LYS A 14 27.60 -0.88 -25.28
CA LYS A 14 26.64 -0.33 -24.31
C LYS A 14 27.38 -0.22 -22.98
N THR A 15 27.85 0.99 -22.73
CA THR A 15 28.24 1.48 -21.41
C THR A 15 27.07 1.28 -20.45
N LEU A 16 27.10 0.15 -19.73
CA LEU A 16 26.37 -0.12 -18.50
C LEU A 16 26.84 0.85 -17.40
N ARG A 17 26.55 2.15 -17.54
CA ARG A 17 26.70 3.14 -16.47
C ARG A 17 25.67 4.25 -16.64
N ASN A 18 24.42 3.93 -16.36
CA ASN A 18 23.53 4.89 -15.74
C ASN A 18 22.83 4.11 -14.64
N GLY A 19 23.32 4.25 -13.40
CA GLY A 19 22.61 3.72 -12.25
C GLY A 19 21.23 4.34 -12.26
N LYS A 20 20.18 3.52 -12.34
CA LYS A 20 18.79 4.00 -12.25
C LYS A 20 18.71 4.94 -11.05
N SER A 21 18.24 6.16 -11.25
CA SER A 21 18.02 7.08 -10.13
C SER A 21 16.85 6.59 -9.29
N ALA A 22 16.71 7.08 -8.05
CA ALA A 22 15.53 6.80 -7.23
C ALA A 22 14.22 7.27 -7.91
N ALA A 23 14.27 8.32 -8.74
CA ALA A 23 13.14 8.78 -9.54
C ALA A 23 12.77 7.77 -10.64
N ASP A 24 13.75 7.19 -11.33
CA ASP A 24 13.52 6.15 -12.33
C ASP A 24 12.99 4.86 -11.69
N ALA A 25 13.50 4.50 -10.52
CA ALA A 25 13.02 3.36 -9.75
C ALA A 25 11.56 3.59 -9.30
N ARG A 26 11.22 4.78 -8.78
CA ARG A 26 9.85 5.17 -8.44
C ARG A 26 8.92 5.05 -9.65
N LYS A 27 9.34 5.56 -10.80
CA LYS A 27 8.55 5.46 -12.05
C LYS A 27 8.30 4.00 -12.46
N ASP A 28 9.33 3.15 -12.44
CA ASP A 28 9.17 1.71 -12.75
C ASP A 28 8.24 1.01 -11.74
N LEU A 29 8.29 1.37 -10.45
CA LEU A 29 7.38 0.84 -9.43
C LEU A 29 5.92 1.26 -9.68
N LEU A 30 5.68 2.52 -10.06
CA LEU A 30 4.35 3.01 -10.44
C LEU A 30 3.81 2.31 -11.69
N GLU A 31 4.65 2.10 -12.71
CA GLU A 31 4.27 1.37 -13.92
C GLU A 31 3.97 -0.12 -13.65
N ARG A 32 4.69 -0.74 -12.72
CA ARG A 32 4.39 -2.10 -12.23
C ARG A 32 3.07 -2.13 -11.45
N ALA A 33 2.85 -1.15 -10.57
CA ALA A 33 1.61 -1.02 -9.82
C ALA A 33 0.41 -0.84 -10.75
N GLY A 34 0.54 -0.03 -11.80
CA GLY A 34 -0.48 0.16 -12.84
C GLY A 34 -0.83 -1.14 -13.57
N ARG A 35 0.15 -1.94 -13.95
CA ARG A 35 -0.09 -3.28 -14.54
C ARG A 35 -0.72 -4.28 -13.58
N ASN A 36 -0.44 -4.14 -12.29
CA ASN A 36 -1.04 -4.95 -11.24
C ASN A 36 -2.43 -4.41 -10.80
N ARG A 37 -2.86 -3.25 -11.33
CA ARG A 37 -4.08 -2.54 -10.90
C ARG A 37 -5.37 -3.27 -11.31
N ASP A 38 -5.33 -4.05 -12.39
CA ASP A 38 -6.46 -4.92 -12.76
C ASP A 38 -6.64 -6.09 -11.77
N GLY A 39 -5.61 -6.43 -10.97
CA GLY A 39 -5.69 -7.32 -9.82
C GLY A 39 -5.82 -6.58 -8.47
N ALA A 40 -5.80 -5.25 -8.46
CA ALA A 40 -5.72 -4.40 -7.27
C ALA A 40 -7.05 -4.12 -6.56
N SER A 41 -8.17 -4.64 -7.06
CA SER A 41 -9.48 -4.56 -6.40
C SER A 41 -9.56 -5.35 -5.07
N GLN A 42 -8.43 -5.79 -4.51
CA GLN A 42 -8.33 -6.75 -3.40
C GLN A 42 -7.23 -6.41 -2.40
N TRP A 43 -6.88 -5.14 -2.23
CA TRP A 43 -5.79 -4.74 -1.36
C TRP A 43 -6.12 -4.91 0.14
N ARG A 44 -5.60 -5.96 0.80
CA ARG A 44 -5.90 -6.20 2.24
C ARG A 44 -4.94 -5.58 3.27
N SER A 45 -3.73 -5.17 2.88
CA SER A 45 -2.79 -4.55 3.83
C SER A 45 -3.10 -3.07 4.05
N ASP A 46 -2.92 -2.66 5.31
CA ASP A 46 -3.04 -1.26 5.73
C ASP A 46 -1.86 -0.46 5.14
N PRO A 47 -2.08 0.71 4.51
CA PRO A 47 -0.98 1.45 3.90
C PRO A 47 0.07 1.95 4.92
N LEU A 48 -0.29 2.18 6.18
CA LEU A 48 0.67 2.51 7.23
C LEU A 48 1.54 1.30 7.61
N GLU A 49 0.95 0.10 7.67
CA GLU A 49 1.72 -1.15 7.83
C GLU A 49 2.67 -1.37 6.65
N ASP A 50 2.21 -1.10 5.42
CA ASP A 50 3.05 -1.17 4.21
C ASP A 50 4.23 -0.18 4.31
N ALA A 51 4.00 1.06 4.76
CA ALA A 51 5.05 2.07 4.93
C ALA A 51 6.10 1.65 5.99
N GLN A 52 5.66 1.16 7.15
CA GLN A 52 6.56 0.67 8.20
C GLN A 52 7.36 -0.55 7.75
N ALA A 53 6.73 -1.47 7.03
CA ALA A 53 7.41 -2.64 6.49
C ALA A 53 8.43 -2.26 5.41
N ALA A 54 8.14 -1.27 4.57
CA ALA A 54 9.05 -0.81 3.54
C ALA A 54 10.40 -0.35 4.10
N ARG A 55 10.40 0.35 5.25
CA ARG A 55 11.63 0.78 5.92
C ARG A 55 12.46 -0.41 6.40
N ARG A 56 11.83 -1.34 7.15
CA ARG A 56 12.50 -2.56 7.64
C ARG A 56 13.07 -3.40 6.51
N VAL A 57 12.30 -3.55 5.43
CA VAL A 57 12.70 -4.32 4.24
C VAL A 57 13.84 -3.60 3.50
N ALA A 58 13.80 -2.27 3.38
CA ALA A 58 14.86 -1.49 2.74
C ALA A 58 16.16 -1.49 3.55
N ASP A 59 16.10 -1.49 4.89
CA ASP A 59 17.27 -1.65 5.75
C ASP A 59 17.93 -3.01 5.54
N LEU A 60 17.14 -4.09 5.54
CA LEU A 60 17.67 -5.44 5.32
C LEU A 60 18.17 -5.64 3.88
N ALA A 61 17.46 -5.13 2.88
CA ALA A 61 17.89 -5.17 1.48
C ALA A 61 19.22 -4.45 1.26
N GLN A 62 19.53 -3.42 2.05
CA GLN A 62 20.80 -2.71 2.01
C GLN A 62 21.95 -3.58 2.53
N ALA A 63 21.72 -4.41 3.55
CA ALA A 63 22.72 -5.36 4.05
C ALA A 63 23.09 -6.42 2.99
N HIS A 64 22.17 -6.74 2.07
CA HIS A 64 22.37 -7.68 0.96
C HIS A 64 22.46 -6.99 -0.41
N ALA A 65 22.90 -5.73 -0.44
CA ALA A 65 22.95 -4.95 -1.66
C ALA A 65 23.75 -5.62 -2.80
N PRO A 66 24.91 -6.27 -2.56
CA PRO A 66 25.66 -6.93 -3.64
C PRO A 66 24.87 -8.06 -4.33
N GLU A 67 24.21 -8.93 -3.57
CA GLU A 67 23.47 -10.08 -4.05
C GLU A 67 22.20 -9.65 -4.80
N LEU A 68 21.47 -8.69 -4.24
CA LEU A 68 20.24 -8.17 -4.82
C LEU A 68 20.50 -7.30 -6.07
N SER A 69 21.57 -6.50 -6.07
CA SER A 69 21.97 -5.68 -7.21
C SER A 69 22.34 -6.53 -8.42
N ARG A 70 23.06 -7.65 -8.23
CA ARG A 70 23.34 -8.63 -9.30
C ARG A 70 22.08 -9.21 -9.94
N ARG A 71 20.96 -9.22 -9.21
CA ARG A 71 19.64 -9.68 -9.70
C ARG A 71 18.75 -8.56 -10.22
N GLY A 72 19.25 -7.31 -10.21
CA GLY A 72 18.58 -6.13 -10.77
C GLY A 72 17.74 -5.33 -9.77
N LEU A 73 17.90 -5.56 -8.46
CA LEU A 73 17.34 -4.70 -7.41
C LEU A 73 18.46 -3.81 -6.85
N THR A 74 18.58 -2.61 -7.42
CA THR A 74 19.60 -1.63 -7.02
C THR A 74 19.17 -0.84 -5.77
N SER A 75 20.11 -0.18 -5.11
CA SER A 75 19.83 0.71 -3.96
C SER A 75 18.80 1.81 -4.27
N ALA A 76 18.66 2.21 -5.54
CA ALA A 76 17.65 3.17 -5.98
C ALA A 76 16.21 2.69 -5.73
N TYR A 77 15.94 1.39 -5.79
CA TYR A 77 14.62 0.84 -5.42
C TYR A 77 14.38 0.91 -3.92
N ASN A 78 15.40 0.68 -3.10
CA ASN A 78 15.31 0.83 -1.64
C ASN A 78 15.06 2.30 -1.26
N GLU A 79 15.74 3.24 -1.92
CA GLU A 79 15.56 4.68 -1.72
C GLU A 79 14.17 5.15 -2.18
N ALA A 80 13.70 4.68 -3.33
CA ALA A 80 12.34 4.95 -3.80
C ALA A 80 11.28 4.40 -2.83
N ALA A 81 11.47 3.18 -2.30
CA ALA A 81 10.56 2.59 -1.33
C ALA A 81 10.48 3.40 -0.02
N ARG A 82 11.61 3.92 0.47
CA ARG A 82 11.61 4.81 1.65
C ARG A 82 10.85 6.10 1.39
N ARG A 83 11.10 6.77 0.26
CA ARG A 83 10.37 7.99 -0.12
C ARG A 83 8.86 7.76 -0.23
N LEU A 84 8.45 6.63 -0.83
CA LEU A 84 7.04 6.25 -0.89
C LEU A 84 6.45 5.98 0.49
N ALA A 85 7.21 5.36 1.40
CA ALA A 85 6.78 5.17 2.78
C ALA A 85 6.61 6.51 3.52
N ASP A 86 7.52 7.46 3.31
CA ASP A 86 7.42 8.82 3.86
C ASP A 86 6.19 9.55 3.29
N GLU A 87 5.95 9.48 1.97
CA GLU A 87 4.75 10.03 1.31
C GLU A 87 3.46 9.47 1.94
N ILE A 88 3.40 8.15 2.14
CA ILE A 88 2.24 7.51 2.77
C ILE A 88 2.08 7.94 4.22
N GLU A 89 3.15 7.95 5.02
CA GLU A 89 3.09 8.40 6.41
C GLU A 89 2.68 9.88 6.50
N ASP A 90 3.20 10.75 5.65
CA ASP A 90 2.79 12.16 5.60
C ASP A 90 1.30 12.31 5.27
N HIS A 91 0.77 11.46 4.39
CA HIS A 91 -0.64 11.43 4.06
C HIS A 91 -1.51 10.84 5.19
N LEU A 92 -1.01 9.86 5.96
CA LEU A 92 -1.80 9.08 6.92
C LEU A 92 -1.64 9.50 8.39
N GLN A 93 -0.48 10.00 8.82
CA GLN A 93 -0.21 10.27 10.22
C GLN A 93 -1.06 11.42 10.76
N ALA A 94 -1.76 11.19 11.86
CA ALA A 94 -2.40 12.24 12.65
C ALA A 94 -1.35 12.92 13.54
N LEU A 95 -1.15 14.22 13.39
CA LEU A 95 -0.61 15.03 14.47
C LEU A 95 -1.75 15.96 14.92
N PRO A 96 -2.34 15.75 16.11
CA PRO A 96 -3.41 16.60 16.63
C PRO A 96 -3.01 18.09 16.63
N ALA A 97 -1.74 18.38 16.92
CA ALA A 97 -1.20 19.75 16.92
C ALA A 97 -0.83 20.31 15.53
N ALA A 98 -0.45 19.47 14.55
CA ALA A 98 -0.07 19.96 13.22
C ALA A 98 -1.28 20.17 12.29
N ALA A 99 -2.44 19.58 12.61
CA ALA A 99 -3.69 19.82 11.90
C ALA A 99 -4.28 21.22 12.17
N VAL A 100 -3.97 21.82 13.32
CA VAL A 100 -4.39 23.20 13.68
C VAL A 100 -3.77 24.21 12.71
N THR A 101 -2.51 24.02 12.31
CA THR A 101 -1.75 24.98 11.49
C THR A 101 -1.91 24.80 9.99
N ALA A 102 -2.23 23.58 9.50
CA ALA A 102 -2.19 23.30 8.07
C ALA A 102 -3.30 23.98 7.23
N ARG A 103 -4.47 24.32 7.80
CA ARG A 103 -5.61 24.91 7.03
C ARG A 103 -6.50 25.89 7.79
N GLY A 104 -6.03 26.53 8.86
CA GLY A 104 -6.81 27.57 9.57
C GLY A 104 -8.10 27.05 10.23
N ARG A 105 -8.09 25.80 10.72
CA ARG A 105 -9.21 25.22 11.49
C ARG A 105 -9.14 25.68 12.94
N SER A 106 -10.30 25.80 13.60
CA SER A 106 -10.31 25.97 15.05
C SER A 106 -9.85 24.69 15.76
N THR A 107 -9.38 24.82 17.00
CA THR A 107 -8.98 23.68 17.83
C THR A 107 -10.10 22.65 17.96
N GLU A 108 -11.34 23.11 18.20
CA GLU A 108 -12.53 22.26 18.31
C GLU A 108 -12.80 21.42 17.05
N GLN A 109 -12.61 22.01 15.86
CA GLN A 109 -12.77 21.30 14.59
C GLN A 109 -11.66 20.25 14.37
N ALA A 110 -10.45 20.52 14.87
CA ALA A 110 -9.35 19.58 14.79
C ALA A 110 -9.55 18.40 15.76
N GLU A 111 -10.05 18.66 16.97
CA GLU A 111 -10.42 17.65 17.96
C GLU A 111 -11.55 16.75 17.44
N LEU A 112 -12.64 17.34 16.94
CA LEU A 112 -13.74 16.58 16.33
C LEU A 112 -13.24 15.67 15.19
N LEU A 113 -12.40 16.20 14.30
CA LEU A 113 -11.86 15.42 13.19
C LEU A 113 -10.94 14.29 13.68
N ALA A 114 -10.14 14.53 14.73
CA ALA A 114 -9.28 13.53 15.33
C ALA A 114 -10.08 12.41 15.99
N ASP A 115 -11.14 12.74 16.75
CA ASP A 115 -12.02 11.77 17.41
C ASP A 115 -12.78 10.93 16.39
N ALA A 116 -13.31 11.56 15.34
CA ALA A 116 -13.96 10.88 14.24
C ALA A 116 -13.00 9.95 13.48
N ALA A 117 -11.77 10.40 13.26
CA ALA A 117 -10.75 9.59 12.60
C ALA A 117 -10.32 8.39 13.46
N ALA A 118 -10.11 8.59 14.76
CA ALA A 118 -9.75 7.54 15.71
C ALA A 118 -10.87 6.47 15.81
N THR A 119 -12.12 6.92 15.84
CA THR A 119 -13.31 6.05 15.84
C THR A 119 -13.37 5.20 14.57
N ALA A 120 -13.24 5.83 13.40
CA ALA A 120 -13.24 5.12 12.13
C ALA A 120 -12.07 4.13 12.02
N GLN A 121 -10.87 4.52 12.46
CA GLN A 121 -9.69 3.65 12.42
C GLN A 121 -9.84 2.43 13.33
N THR A 122 -10.32 2.62 14.56
CA THR A 122 -10.55 1.53 15.52
C THR A 122 -11.53 0.49 14.97
N ALA A 123 -12.62 0.94 14.36
CA ALA A 123 -13.60 0.06 13.72
C ALA A 123 -12.99 -0.70 12.52
N ARG A 124 -12.20 -0.03 11.68
CA ARG A 124 -11.51 -0.66 10.55
C ARG A 124 -10.53 -1.73 11.00
N GLU A 125 -9.74 -1.46 12.03
CA GLU A 125 -8.80 -2.43 12.60
C GLU A 125 -9.52 -3.65 13.21
N ALA A 126 -10.64 -3.43 13.89
CA ALA A 126 -11.46 -4.52 14.41
C ALA A 126 -12.01 -5.42 13.29
N VAL A 127 -12.58 -4.82 12.24
CA VAL A 127 -13.08 -5.55 11.07
C VAL A 127 -11.93 -6.26 10.35
N GLN A 128 -10.77 -5.63 10.19
CA GLN A 128 -9.61 -6.22 9.53
C GLN A 128 -9.09 -7.45 10.30
N ARG A 129 -9.20 -7.48 11.64
CA ARG A 129 -8.82 -8.65 12.45
C ARG A 129 -9.69 -9.88 12.17
N ILE A 130 -11.00 -9.69 11.99
CA ILE A 130 -11.96 -10.79 11.81
C ILE A 130 -12.14 -11.21 10.34
N THR A 131 -11.89 -10.32 9.37
CA THR A 131 -12.10 -10.58 7.93
C THR A 131 -10.86 -11.15 7.21
N ARG A 132 -9.91 -11.73 7.96
CA ARG A 132 -8.65 -12.27 7.42
C ARG A 132 -8.82 -13.52 6.55
N ALA A 133 -9.93 -14.25 6.67
CA ALA A 133 -10.22 -15.44 5.88
C ALA A 133 -10.50 -15.13 4.39
N ALA A 134 -10.39 -16.14 3.51
CA ALA A 134 -10.62 -15.98 2.06
C ALA A 134 -12.03 -15.43 1.73
N ASP A 135 -13.02 -15.77 2.56
CA ASP A 135 -14.42 -15.42 2.41
C ASP A 135 -14.76 -14.00 2.92
N GLY A 136 -13.93 -13.44 3.81
CA GLY A 136 -14.13 -12.12 4.40
C GLY A 136 -13.82 -10.93 3.48
N ARG A 137 -13.36 -11.15 2.24
CA ARG A 137 -12.90 -10.09 1.32
C ARG A 137 -13.98 -9.07 0.97
N ARG A 138 -15.18 -9.53 0.68
CA ARG A 138 -16.28 -8.64 0.26
C ARG A 138 -16.74 -7.77 1.43
N ALA A 139 -16.79 -8.35 2.64
CA ALA A 139 -17.08 -7.62 3.86
C ALA A 139 -15.99 -6.58 4.13
N ALA A 140 -14.71 -6.99 4.17
CA ALA A 140 -13.58 -6.08 4.39
C ALA A 140 -13.61 -4.88 3.42
N HIS A 141 -13.83 -5.13 2.13
CA HIS A 141 -13.95 -4.06 1.15
C HIS A 141 -15.14 -3.13 1.41
N ALA A 142 -16.31 -3.67 1.79
CA ALA A 142 -17.48 -2.87 2.10
C ALA A 142 -17.23 -1.93 3.31
N PHE A 143 -16.51 -2.40 4.33
CA PHE A 143 -16.08 -1.59 5.47
C PHE A 143 -14.94 -0.60 5.15
N GLY A 144 -14.49 -0.50 3.89
CA GLY A 144 -13.43 0.42 3.48
C GLY A 144 -12.02 -0.03 3.88
N ILE A 145 -11.82 -1.33 4.16
CA ILE A 145 -10.49 -1.90 4.37
C ILE A 145 -9.73 -1.90 3.04
N GLY A 146 -8.48 -1.44 3.07
CA GLY A 146 -7.67 -1.26 1.86
C GLY A 146 -7.97 0.01 1.08
N GLN A 147 -8.99 0.79 1.48
CA GLN A 147 -9.22 2.11 0.92
C GLN A 147 -8.35 3.16 1.62
N PRO A 148 -7.93 4.22 0.91
CA PRO A 148 -7.22 5.35 1.50
C PRO A 148 -7.97 5.97 2.67
N PHE A 149 -7.25 6.34 3.72
CA PHE A 149 -7.85 6.95 4.89
C PHE A 149 -6.88 7.94 5.54
N SER A 150 -7.11 9.25 5.35
CA SER A 150 -6.30 10.28 6.02
C SER A 150 -7.09 10.89 7.16
N ALA A 151 -6.54 10.81 8.37
CA ALA A 151 -7.10 11.47 9.55
C ALA A 151 -7.07 13.02 9.47
N ARG A 152 -6.31 13.59 8.52
CA ARG A 152 -6.19 15.05 8.33
C ARG A 152 -7.28 15.64 7.43
N GLN A 153 -8.00 14.78 6.70
CA GLN A 153 -8.92 15.14 5.65
C GLN A 153 -10.36 14.77 6.00
N ALA A 154 -11.22 15.77 6.21
CA ALA A 154 -12.61 15.58 6.60
C ALA A 154 -13.38 14.68 5.62
N GLN A 155 -13.11 14.79 4.31
CA GLN A 155 -13.72 13.93 3.30
C GLN A 155 -13.34 12.44 3.43
N HIS A 156 -12.10 12.14 3.85
CA HIS A 156 -11.66 10.75 4.07
C HIS A 156 -12.30 10.15 5.31
N VAL A 157 -12.34 10.93 6.39
CA VAL A 157 -12.97 10.52 7.65
C VAL A 157 -14.47 10.30 7.46
N LEU A 158 -15.16 11.25 6.81
CA LEU A 158 -16.58 11.13 6.50
C LEU A 158 -16.90 9.92 5.63
N ARG A 159 -16.10 9.68 4.58
CA ARG A 159 -16.27 8.50 3.72
C ARG A 159 -16.12 7.21 4.51
N ALA A 160 -15.08 7.11 5.35
CA ALA A 160 -14.84 5.90 6.13
C ALA A 160 -16.00 5.62 7.10
N LEU A 161 -16.48 6.64 7.84
CA LEU A 161 -17.63 6.50 8.72
C LEU A 161 -18.88 6.03 7.95
N ARG A 162 -19.16 6.62 6.78
CA ARG A 162 -20.30 6.21 5.93
C ARG A 162 -20.17 4.77 5.43
N LEU A 163 -18.97 4.37 4.99
CA LEU A 163 -18.73 2.99 4.55
C LEU A 163 -18.93 1.99 5.68
N ILE A 164 -18.44 2.28 6.89
CA ILE A 164 -18.65 1.44 8.07
C ILE A 164 -20.15 1.31 8.38
N LEU A 165 -20.89 2.43 8.40
CA LEU A 165 -22.31 2.46 8.69
C LEU A 165 -23.15 1.68 7.66
N GLU A 166 -22.85 1.81 6.37
CA GLU A 166 -23.53 1.06 5.32
C GLU A 166 -23.13 -0.43 5.32
N ALA A 167 -21.86 -0.74 5.54
CA ALA A 167 -21.37 -2.11 5.63
C ALA A 167 -21.93 -2.85 6.85
N ALA A 168 -22.10 -2.16 7.99
CA ALA A 168 -22.70 -2.75 9.19
C ALA A 168 -24.17 -3.16 8.96
N LYS A 169 -24.91 -2.44 8.09
CA LYS A 169 -26.27 -2.85 7.68
C LYS A 169 -26.25 -4.09 6.78
N LEU A 170 -25.26 -4.16 5.88
CA LEU A 170 -25.15 -5.24 4.90
C LEU A 170 -24.54 -6.53 5.49
N TYR A 171 -23.67 -6.39 6.49
CA TYR A 171 -22.94 -7.47 7.15
C TYR A 171 -23.06 -7.35 8.68
N PRO A 172 -24.26 -7.54 9.26
CA PRO A 172 -24.50 -7.36 10.70
C PRO A 172 -23.67 -8.32 11.57
N GLU A 173 -23.46 -9.55 11.10
CA GLU A 173 -22.62 -10.55 11.78
C GLU A 173 -21.17 -10.07 11.91
N VAL A 174 -20.62 -9.45 10.85
CA VAL A 174 -19.25 -8.91 10.85
C VAL A 174 -19.13 -7.71 11.77
N ALA A 175 -20.15 -6.85 11.82
CA ALA A 175 -20.17 -5.73 12.76
C ALA A 175 -20.21 -6.22 14.21
N SER A 176 -21.08 -7.20 14.51
CA SER A 176 -21.19 -7.82 15.83
C SER A 176 -19.88 -8.51 16.25
N ASP A 177 -19.27 -9.30 15.37
CA ASP A 177 -18.00 -9.98 15.63
C ASP A 177 -16.83 -9.00 15.82
N ALA A 178 -16.90 -7.83 15.19
CA ALA A 178 -15.94 -6.74 15.39
C ALA A 178 -16.16 -5.99 16.71
N GLY A 179 -17.25 -6.27 17.42
CA GLY A 179 -17.63 -5.62 18.67
C GLY A 179 -18.34 -4.27 18.48
N LEU A 180 -18.85 -3.98 17.27
CA LEU A 180 -19.58 -2.75 17.00
C LEU A 180 -21.04 -2.89 17.47
N ILE A 181 -21.37 -2.28 18.61
CA ILE A 181 -22.72 -2.29 19.17
C ILE A 181 -23.58 -1.17 18.58
N PRO A 182 -24.93 -1.22 18.70
CA PRO A 182 -25.81 -0.20 18.16
C PRO A 182 -25.48 1.23 18.61
N GLU A 183 -25.00 1.38 19.85
CA GLU A 183 -24.54 2.64 20.43
C GLU A 183 -23.32 3.19 19.68
N ASP A 184 -22.32 2.36 19.38
CA ASP A 184 -21.14 2.77 18.59
C ASP A 184 -21.55 3.25 17.19
N LEU A 185 -22.50 2.55 16.56
CA LEU A 185 -23.02 2.91 15.24
C LEU A 185 -23.82 4.22 15.30
N GLN A 186 -24.46 4.53 16.42
CA GLN A 186 -25.10 5.83 16.63
C GLN A 186 -24.04 6.93 16.80
N THR A 187 -23.01 6.69 17.62
CA THR A 187 -21.88 7.64 17.78
C THR A 187 -21.21 7.91 16.43
N MET A 188 -20.99 6.90 15.59
CA MET A 188 -20.45 7.09 14.24
C MET A 188 -21.37 7.89 13.32
N ARG A 189 -22.70 7.77 13.45
CA ARG A 189 -23.67 8.60 12.71
C ARG A 189 -23.58 10.06 13.14
N ASP A 190 -23.51 10.30 14.43
CA ASP A 190 -23.42 11.66 14.99
C ASP A 190 -22.11 12.32 14.56
N LEU A 191 -20.99 11.62 14.70
CA LEU A 191 -19.67 12.05 14.21
C LEU A 191 -19.67 12.31 12.70
N ALA A 192 -20.32 11.44 11.90
CA ALA A 192 -20.43 11.67 10.46
C ALA A 192 -21.24 12.95 10.15
N GLY A 193 -22.32 13.19 10.88
CA GLY A 193 -23.13 14.42 10.75
C GLY A 193 -22.36 15.68 11.14
N ASP A 194 -21.49 15.61 12.14
CA ASP A 194 -20.67 16.74 12.56
C ASP A 194 -19.46 16.97 11.64
N VAL A 195 -18.78 15.90 11.20
CA VAL A 195 -17.70 15.99 10.22
C VAL A 195 -18.20 16.53 8.88
N GLU A 196 -19.43 16.21 8.46
CA GLU A 196 -20.04 16.73 7.24
C GLU A 196 -20.14 18.27 7.22
N LYS A 197 -20.22 18.91 8.40
CA LYS A 197 -20.26 20.36 8.54
C LYS A 197 -18.86 20.99 8.44
N LEU A 198 -17.79 20.20 8.45
CA LEU A 198 -16.41 20.71 8.41
C LEU A 198 -16.02 21.18 6.99
N PRO A 199 -15.16 22.22 6.89
CA PRO A 199 -14.61 22.65 5.61
C PRO A 199 -13.84 21.52 4.91
N GLY A 200 -14.24 21.25 3.67
CA GLY A 200 -13.64 20.21 2.82
C GLY A 200 -14.27 18.83 2.94
N ALA A 201 -15.25 18.60 3.83
CA ALA A 201 -15.91 17.30 3.98
C ALA A 201 -16.68 16.84 2.73
N GLY A 202 -17.23 17.80 1.96
CA GLY A 202 -17.89 17.56 0.67
C GLY A 202 -16.99 17.76 -0.55
N ALA A 203 -15.69 18.01 -0.36
CA ALA A 203 -14.76 18.10 -1.49
C ALA A 203 -14.63 16.72 -2.17
N PRO A 204 -14.47 16.68 -3.50
CA PRO A 204 -14.16 15.42 -4.18
C PRO A 204 -12.90 14.81 -3.56
N LEU A 205 -12.81 13.48 -3.53
CA LEU A 205 -11.57 12.77 -3.19
C LEU A 205 -10.48 13.27 -4.15
N THR A 206 -9.58 14.10 -3.67
CA THR A 206 -8.62 14.88 -4.46
C THR A 206 -7.52 14.00 -5.04
N ASP A 207 -6.69 14.57 -5.92
CA ASP A 207 -5.47 13.98 -6.47
C ASP A 207 -4.53 13.41 -5.39
N GLU A 208 -4.64 13.87 -4.14
CA GLU A 208 -3.90 13.37 -2.97
C GLU A 208 -4.36 11.95 -2.57
N ALA A 209 -5.66 11.64 -2.70
CA ALA A 209 -6.18 10.30 -2.45
C ALA A 209 -5.68 9.33 -3.54
N GLN A 210 -5.62 9.80 -4.78
CA GLN A 210 -5.04 9.05 -5.88
C GLN A 210 -3.52 8.87 -5.70
N ALA A 211 -2.81 9.91 -5.26
CA ALA A 211 -1.37 9.84 -4.97
C ALA A 211 -1.08 8.82 -3.86
N LEU A 212 -1.91 8.76 -2.82
CA LEU A 212 -1.81 7.75 -1.76
C LEU A 212 -2.04 6.32 -2.30
N VAL A 213 -3.05 6.12 -3.15
CA VAL A 213 -3.30 4.83 -3.83
C VAL A 213 -2.12 4.43 -4.71
N GLU A 214 -1.55 5.38 -5.46
CA GLU A 214 -0.41 5.16 -6.33
C GLU A 214 0.85 4.83 -5.52
N ALA A 215 1.10 5.55 -4.43
CA ALA A 215 2.22 5.30 -3.54
C ALA A 215 2.13 3.92 -2.86
N GLN A 216 0.94 3.56 -2.37
CA GLN A 216 0.69 2.23 -1.80
C GLN A 216 0.87 1.13 -2.86
N GLY A 217 0.32 1.33 -4.06
CA GLY A 217 0.50 0.40 -5.18
C GLY A 217 1.98 0.20 -5.54
N ALA A 218 2.76 1.29 -5.58
CA ALA A 218 4.19 1.26 -5.86
C ALA A 218 5.00 0.53 -4.77
N LEU A 219 4.66 0.70 -3.48
CA LEU A 219 5.28 -0.05 -2.38
C LEU A 219 5.02 -1.55 -2.49
N ARG A 220 3.80 -1.95 -2.88
CA ARG A 220 3.48 -3.36 -3.11
C ARG A 220 4.26 -3.95 -4.29
N ALA A 221 4.36 -3.20 -5.38
CA ALA A 221 5.20 -3.59 -6.51
C ALA A 221 6.68 -3.74 -6.09
N TYR A 222 7.15 -2.93 -5.14
CA TYR A 222 8.49 -3.08 -4.56
C TYR A 222 8.62 -4.38 -3.75
N PHE A 223 7.65 -4.71 -2.90
CA PHE A 223 7.63 -5.97 -2.15
C PHE A 223 7.63 -7.20 -3.06
N ASP A 224 6.87 -7.17 -4.15
CA ASP A 224 6.84 -8.26 -5.13
C ASP A 224 8.16 -8.39 -5.88
N LEU A 225 8.74 -7.26 -6.30
CA LEU A 225 10.05 -7.24 -6.94
C LEU A 225 11.12 -7.80 -6.00
N LEU A 226 11.13 -7.37 -4.73
CA LEU A 226 12.08 -7.84 -3.73
C LEU A 226 11.92 -9.34 -3.46
N ALA A 227 10.69 -9.83 -3.29
CA ALA A 227 10.44 -11.26 -3.11
C ALA A 227 11.00 -12.09 -4.28
N ALA A 228 10.75 -11.65 -5.51
CA ALA A 228 11.25 -12.32 -6.71
C ALA A 228 12.79 -12.29 -6.78
N LYS A 229 13.43 -11.16 -6.44
CA LYS A 229 14.89 -11.05 -6.48
C LYS A 229 15.57 -11.80 -5.34
N ALA A 230 15.03 -11.76 -4.13
CA ALA A 230 15.52 -12.52 -2.98
C ALA A 230 15.46 -14.03 -3.25
N THR A 231 14.37 -14.52 -3.87
CA THR A 231 14.24 -15.95 -4.24
C THR A 231 15.35 -16.40 -5.18
N LEU A 232 15.77 -15.56 -6.13
CA LEU A 232 16.85 -15.86 -7.07
C LEU A 232 18.25 -15.62 -6.49
N ALA A 233 18.41 -14.64 -5.60
CA ALA A 233 19.68 -14.31 -4.96
C ALA A 233 20.08 -15.38 -3.94
N PHE A 234 19.11 -15.86 -3.16
CA PHE A 234 19.30 -16.80 -2.04
C PHE A 234 18.73 -18.18 -2.36
N ALA A 235 18.81 -18.62 -3.63
CA ALA A 235 18.38 -19.95 -4.01
C ALA A 235 19.19 -21.05 -3.28
N GLY A 236 20.48 -20.82 -3.07
CA GLY A 236 21.39 -21.69 -2.32
C GLY A 236 21.47 -21.42 -0.82
N ASP A 237 20.72 -20.44 -0.31
CA ASP A 237 20.68 -20.09 1.12
C ASP A 237 19.21 -19.96 1.58
N PRO A 238 18.56 -21.09 1.92
CA PRO A 238 17.14 -21.11 2.25
C PRO A 238 16.80 -20.39 3.55
N GLU A 239 17.75 -20.30 4.49
CA GLU A 239 17.54 -19.61 5.77
C GLU A 239 17.53 -18.10 5.56
N GLU A 240 18.51 -17.56 4.83
CA GLU A 240 18.57 -16.12 4.54
C GLU A 240 17.39 -15.68 3.66
N ARG A 241 16.99 -16.53 2.71
CA ARG A 241 15.76 -16.36 1.93
C ARG A 241 14.53 -16.27 2.84
N ALA A 242 14.39 -17.18 3.80
CA ALA A 242 13.24 -17.20 4.70
C ALA A 242 13.20 -15.95 5.59
N ARG A 243 14.37 -15.49 6.10
CA ARG A 243 14.49 -14.26 6.90
C ARG A 243 14.02 -13.04 6.12
N LEU A 244 14.52 -12.83 4.90
CA LEU A 244 14.12 -11.72 4.03
C LEU A 244 12.62 -11.74 3.70
N LEU A 245 12.08 -12.91 3.33
CA LEU A 245 10.66 -13.04 2.95
C LEU A 245 9.70 -12.89 4.14
N SER A 246 10.15 -13.19 5.36
CA SER A 246 9.33 -13.07 6.57
C SER A 246 8.95 -11.62 6.94
N LEU A 247 9.73 -10.65 6.46
CA LEU A 247 9.51 -9.22 6.71
C LEU A 247 8.50 -8.57 5.78
N LEU A 248 8.15 -9.24 4.68
CA LEU A 248 7.18 -8.72 3.72
C LEU A 248 5.77 -8.80 4.31
N PRO A 249 4.95 -7.73 4.21
CA PRO A 249 3.52 -7.81 4.52
C PRO A 249 2.91 -8.99 3.75
N ARG A 250 2.34 -9.94 4.50
CA ARG A 250 2.24 -11.36 4.12
C ARG A 250 1.66 -11.62 2.73
N ALA A 251 2.19 -12.69 2.14
CA ALA A 251 1.85 -13.26 0.85
C ALA A 251 0.65 -14.24 0.86
N ASP A 252 -0.19 -14.27 1.90
CA ASP A 252 -1.34 -15.20 1.95
C ASP A 252 -2.33 -14.96 0.79
N GLU A 253 -2.28 -13.78 0.18
CA GLU A 253 -3.03 -13.48 -1.04
C GLU A 253 -2.38 -14.06 -2.30
N ARG A 254 -1.06 -14.26 -2.34
CA ARG A 254 -0.26 -14.58 -3.55
C ARG A 254 -0.35 -16.05 -4.00
N ARG A 255 -1.36 -16.81 -3.55
CA ARG A 255 -1.65 -18.17 -4.06
C ARG A 255 -1.85 -18.18 -5.58
N HIS A 256 -2.26 -17.07 -6.18
CA HIS A 256 -2.41 -16.95 -7.63
C HIS A 256 -1.08 -16.92 -8.40
N LEU A 257 0.06 -16.65 -7.74
CA LEU A 257 1.40 -16.81 -8.32
C LEU A 257 1.96 -18.23 -8.12
N ARG A 258 1.28 -19.09 -7.35
CA ARG A 258 1.60 -20.51 -7.15
C ARG A 258 0.75 -21.43 -8.04
N ARG A 259 0.49 -21.06 -9.30
CA ARG A 259 0.04 -22.06 -10.28
C ARG A 259 1.23 -22.97 -10.63
N SER A 260 1.26 -24.08 -9.90
CA SER A 260 1.57 -25.44 -10.36
C SER A 260 2.83 -25.62 -11.22
N ALA A 261 3.99 -25.75 -10.57
CA ALA A 261 5.08 -26.56 -11.13
C ALA A 261 4.74 -28.07 -11.11
N ASP A 262 3.65 -28.46 -10.40
CA ASP A 262 3.16 -29.84 -10.28
C ASP A 262 2.04 -30.20 -11.28
N GLU A 263 1.70 -29.31 -12.23
CA GLU A 263 0.84 -29.64 -13.38
C GLU A 263 1.68 -29.83 -14.64
N ILE A 264 2.65 -30.74 -14.59
CA ILE A 264 3.15 -31.39 -15.81
C ILE A 264 2.31 -32.64 -15.98
N PRO A 265 1.38 -32.72 -16.95
CA PRO A 265 0.75 -33.98 -17.26
C PRO A 265 1.86 -34.93 -17.74
N ALA A 266 2.03 -36.05 -17.04
CA ALA A 266 2.81 -37.15 -17.54
C ALA A 266 2.23 -37.55 -18.90
N ALA A 267 3.02 -37.34 -19.96
CA ALA A 267 2.77 -37.89 -21.29
C ALA A 267 3.20 -39.37 -21.33
#